data_AF-A0A2W4U3Z3-F1
#
_entry.id   AF-A0A2W4U3Z3-F1
#
_cell.length_a   1.000
_cell.length_b   1.000
_cell.length_c   1.000
_cell.angle_alpha   90.00
_cell.angle_beta   90.00
_cell.angle_gamma   90.00
#
_symmetry.space_group_name_H-M   'P 1'
#
loop_
_entity.id
_entity.type
_entity.pdbx_description
1 polymer ?
#
loop_
_entity_poly.entity_id
_entity_poly.type
_entity_poly.pdbx_seq_one_letter_code
_entity_poly.pdbx_strand_id
1 'polypeptide(L)'
;MTGCPLHTALSLKQLNRSKSVIHRLPPSPSFRTLVLGVLALPLVVSAQIAPAPAEKSWREANDAVGQYKRGHADILKWEKENVPVAPSEEQATPSLSLMTAEDAVRQAWRAHLELVKPMNRIGTANVDLIAKGQWVELDPIHQRKVDDMDELLEVAAQGRKAWFQAVAARQVLKQHRDALDAAEAGNELGRRMVSVGNWSKLQQAQVQLAQSSAKMNMRRAQNAATQAEASLIKTLGLTGMHSTVALPDRLPDVPVQALSPQVLDTRAAAIASQLPRAEGMRNGANARLARQAYLSSHALAVSAREEVLKVREFITEETVLHYNGMLKSVWDLLGEVSSQSQAVASAIEAQRDFWIAETDLQWVLQGGAPDSFVSLGGGGGEPAAAAGH
;
A
#
# COMPACT_ATOMS: atom_id res chain seq x y z
N MET A 1 -28.96 45.07 -39.15
CA MET A 1 -28.26 45.03 -37.85
C MET A 1 -27.32 43.82 -37.89
N THR A 2 -26.14 43.85 -38.54
CA THR A 2 -24.84 44.43 -38.10
C THR A 2 -24.51 44.09 -36.63
N GLY A 3 -23.43 43.38 -36.27
CA GLY A 3 -22.32 42.84 -37.06
C GLY A 3 -21.31 41.98 -36.28
N CYS A 4 -20.37 41.43 -37.05
CA CYS A 4 -18.97 41.02 -36.82
C CYS A 4 -18.45 40.38 -35.51
N PRO A 5 -17.63 39.32 -35.67
CA PRO A 5 -16.40 39.08 -34.90
C PRO A 5 -15.13 39.23 -35.78
N LEU A 6 -14.07 39.83 -35.23
CA LEU A 6 -12.70 39.91 -35.78
C LEU A 6 -11.82 38.90 -35.01
N HIS A 7 -11.18 37.92 -35.67
CA HIS A 7 -9.77 37.93 -36.15
C HIS A 7 -8.74 37.95 -35.00
N THR A 8 -7.69 37.10 -34.92
CA THR A 8 -6.73 36.73 -35.97
C THR A 8 -5.84 35.56 -35.49
N ALA A 9 -5.49 34.64 -36.40
CA ALA A 9 -4.46 33.63 -36.24
C ALA A 9 -3.07 34.21 -36.58
N LEU A 10 -2.01 33.83 -35.85
CA LEU A 10 -0.63 34.19 -36.23
C LEU A 10 0.26 32.98 -36.54
N SER A 11 0.79 33.05 -37.74
CA SER A 11 1.73 32.19 -38.46
C SER A 11 3.12 32.09 -37.82
N LEU A 12 3.68 30.87 -37.82
CA LEU A 12 5.09 30.54 -37.56
C LEU A 12 5.96 30.75 -38.82
N LYS A 13 7.01 31.58 -38.73
CA LYS A 13 8.19 31.48 -39.63
C LYS A 13 9.45 32.17 -39.07
N GLN A 14 10.44 31.33 -38.76
CA GLN A 14 11.89 31.40 -39.00
C GLN A 14 12.81 32.58 -38.59
N LEU A 15 14.08 32.17 -38.40
CA LEU A 15 15.38 32.87 -38.29
C LEU A 15 15.76 33.32 -36.86
N ASN A 16 16.99 33.16 -36.36
CA ASN A 16 18.28 33.14 -37.04
C ASN A 16 19.39 32.43 -36.21
N ARG A 17 20.34 31.81 -36.91
CA ARG A 17 21.60 31.26 -36.39
C ARG A 17 22.60 32.38 -36.13
N SER A 18 23.40 32.28 -35.06
CA SER A 18 24.60 33.12 -34.89
C SER A 18 25.86 32.25 -34.88
N LYS A 19 26.80 32.59 -35.77
CA LYS A 19 28.08 31.91 -36.04
C LYS A 19 29.17 32.44 -35.11
N SER A 20 29.99 31.54 -34.59
CA SER A 20 31.25 31.82 -33.88
C SER A 20 32.39 32.06 -34.89
N VAL A 21 33.17 33.12 -34.65
CA VAL A 21 34.33 33.54 -35.44
C VAL A 21 35.61 33.06 -34.76
N ILE A 22 36.48 32.42 -35.54
CA ILE A 22 37.82 31.96 -35.18
C ILE A 22 38.82 32.99 -35.71
N HIS A 23 39.74 33.48 -34.88
CA HIS A 23 40.95 34.18 -35.31
C HIS A 23 42.20 33.38 -34.93
N ARG A 24 43.12 33.26 -35.90
CA ARG A 24 44.45 32.64 -35.81
C ARG A 24 45.55 33.71 -35.98
N LEU A 25 46.76 33.33 -35.50
CA LEU A 25 48.14 33.68 -35.95
C LEU A 25 48.80 34.97 -35.35
N PRO A 26 50.16 35.10 -35.29
CA PRO A 26 51.29 34.15 -35.47
C PRO A 26 52.48 34.38 -34.44
N PRO A 27 53.81 34.20 -34.71
CA PRO A 27 54.74 33.44 -33.85
C PRO A 27 55.90 34.26 -33.21
N SER A 28 56.79 33.56 -32.51
CA SER A 28 57.95 34.02 -31.70
C SER A 28 59.05 34.81 -32.43
N PRO A 29 60.01 35.39 -31.67
CA PRO A 29 61.38 34.89 -31.78
C PRO A 29 62.15 34.74 -30.45
N SER A 30 63.15 33.88 -30.54
CA SER A 30 64.13 33.40 -29.56
C SER A 30 65.34 34.32 -29.35
N PHE A 31 65.89 34.39 -28.14
CA PHE A 31 67.32 34.69 -27.90
C PHE A 31 67.90 33.93 -26.68
N ARG A 32 68.74 32.94 -27.01
CA ARG A 32 70.03 32.49 -26.43
C ARG A 32 70.34 32.58 -24.91
N THR A 33 70.39 31.38 -24.32
CA THR A 33 71.47 30.75 -23.51
C THR A 33 72.17 31.53 -22.38
N LEU A 34 72.05 31.00 -21.16
CA LEU A 34 73.21 30.69 -20.33
C LEU A 34 72.97 29.38 -19.56
N VAL A 35 73.95 28.47 -19.68
CA VAL A 35 73.99 27.15 -19.08
C VAL A 35 74.45 27.27 -17.63
N LEU A 36 73.69 26.73 -16.69
CA LEU A 36 74.22 26.24 -15.41
C LEU A 36 73.47 24.97 -15.03
N GLY A 37 74.20 23.86 -15.00
CA GLY A 37 73.67 22.55 -14.63
C GLY A 37 73.43 22.47 -13.12
N VAL A 38 72.22 22.08 -12.74
CA VAL A 38 71.91 21.50 -11.44
C VAL A 38 71.05 20.27 -11.70
N LEU A 39 71.57 19.12 -11.28
CA LEU A 39 70.85 17.85 -11.23
C LEU A 39 69.65 18.00 -10.28
N ALA A 40 68.43 17.92 -10.81
CA ALA A 40 67.20 17.74 -10.03
C ALA A 40 66.42 16.58 -10.63
N LEU A 41 66.22 15.53 -9.83
CA LEU A 41 65.41 14.35 -10.12
C LEU A 41 63.98 14.75 -10.52
N PRO A 42 63.33 14.03 -11.47
CA PRO A 42 61.93 14.29 -11.79
C PRO A 42 61.05 13.73 -10.65
N LEU A 43 60.50 14.61 -9.84
CA LEU A 43 59.33 14.29 -9.01
C LEU A 43 58.14 14.15 -9.95
N VAL A 44 57.72 12.90 -10.18
CA VAL A 44 56.42 12.58 -10.77
C VAL A 44 55.36 13.08 -9.78
N VAL A 45 54.72 14.21 -10.11
CA VAL A 45 53.51 14.66 -9.41
C VAL A 45 52.37 13.78 -9.90
N SER A 46 52.09 12.70 -9.17
CA SER A 46 50.80 12.03 -9.27
C SER A 46 49.74 13.03 -8.82
N ALA A 47 48.87 13.47 -9.72
CA ALA A 47 47.65 14.17 -9.35
C ALA A 47 46.79 13.20 -8.53
N GLN A 48 46.90 13.29 -7.20
CA GLN A 48 45.94 12.67 -6.30
C GLN A 48 44.59 13.36 -6.56
N ILE A 49 43.69 12.65 -7.21
CA ILE A 49 42.26 12.96 -7.16
C ILE A 49 41.90 12.90 -5.68
N ALA A 50 41.61 14.06 -5.09
CA ALA A 50 41.13 14.12 -3.72
C ALA A 50 39.88 13.23 -3.59
N PRO A 51 39.77 12.39 -2.55
CA PRO A 51 38.54 11.65 -2.30
C PRO A 51 37.39 12.65 -2.10
N ALA A 52 36.20 12.32 -2.60
CA ALA A 52 35.00 13.13 -2.39
C ALA A 52 34.78 13.39 -0.88
N PRO A 53 34.45 14.63 -0.46
CA PRO A 53 34.36 14.94 0.96
C PRO A 53 33.07 14.40 1.59
N ALA A 54 33.27 13.57 2.63
CA ALA A 54 32.47 13.33 3.85
C ALA A 54 30.93 13.31 3.77
N GLU A 55 30.34 12.14 3.49
CA GLU A 55 28.95 11.83 3.89
C GLU A 55 28.77 11.65 5.42
N LYS A 56 29.87 11.59 6.19
CA LYS A 56 29.86 11.41 7.65
C LYS A 56 29.63 12.70 8.47
N SER A 57 29.94 13.88 7.94
CA SER A 57 29.99 15.10 8.78
C SER A 57 28.60 15.65 9.16
N TRP A 58 27.62 15.57 8.27
CA TRP A 58 26.29 16.10 8.53
C TRP A 58 25.46 15.17 9.42
N ARG A 59 25.65 13.84 9.33
CA ARG A 59 24.99 12.87 10.23
C ARG A 59 25.50 13.00 11.66
N GLU A 60 26.81 13.12 11.86
CA GLU A 60 27.39 13.38 13.19
C GLU A 60 26.93 14.72 13.79
N ALA A 61 26.83 15.77 12.96
CA ALA A 61 26.25 17.04 13.37
C ALA A 61 24.76 16.91 13.72
N ASN A 62 24.02 16.09 12.98
CA ASN A 62 22.61 15.84 13.23
C ASN A 62 22.38 15.00 14.50
N ASP A 63 23.23 14.00 14.77
CA ASP A 63 23.22 13.22 16.02
C ASP A 63 23.50 14.14 17.22
N ALA A 64 24.43 15.09 17.09
CA ALA A 64 24.69 16.10 18.12
C ALA A 64 23.51 17.06 18.33
N VAL A 65 22.79 17.43 17.27
CA VAL A 65 21.56 18.25 17.36
C VAL A 65 20.39 17.44 17.92
N GLY A 66 20.29 16.15 17.59
CA GLY A 66 19.27 15.22 18.06
C GLY A 66 19.35 14.89 19.56
N GLN A 67 20.49 15.17 20.21
CA GLN A 67 20.61 15.11 21.68
C GLN A 67 19.80 16.19 22.39
N TYR A 68 19.35 17.24 21.69
CA TYR A 68 18.50 18.28 22.24
C TYR A 68 17.03 18.03 21.87
N LYS A 69 16.13 17.99 22.86
CA LYS A 69 14.65 17.88 22.70
C LYS A 69 13.98 19.11 22.06
N ARG A 70 14.60 19.77 21.07
CA ARG A 70 14.20 21.12 20.63
C ARG A 70 13.78 21.24 19.17
N GLY A 71 13.69 20.14 18.41
CA GLY A 71 13.08 20.16 17.09
C GLY A 71 11.62 20.62 17.17
N HIS A 72 11.18 21.50 16.26
CA HIS A 72 9.81 21.99 16.25
C HIS A 72 8.76 20.87 16.15
N ALA A 73 9.09 19.76 15.47
CA ALA A 73 8.25 18.57 15.38
C ALA A 73 8.19 17.77 16.70
N ASP A 74 9.33 17.59 17.37
CA ASP A 74 9.43 16.84 18.63
C ASP A 74 8.71 17.54 19.78
N ILE A 75 8.72 18.88 19.78
CA ILE A 75 7.99 19.69 20.76
C ILE A 75 6.48 19.49 20.60
N LEU A 76 5.95 19.47 19.37
CA LEU A 76 4.51 19.25 19.15
C LEU A 76 4.07 17.83 19.51
N LYS A 77 4.93 16.84 19.22
CA LYS A 77 4.69 15.45 19.63
C LYS A 77 4.67 15.32 21.16
N TRP A 78 5.65 15.92 21.83
CA TRP A 78 5.69 16.01 23.29
C TRP A 78 4.48 16.76 23.85
N GLU A 79 4.11 17.93 23.30
CA GLU A 79 2.91 18.68 23.72
C GLU A 79 1.68 17.79 23.62
N LYS A 80 1.47 17.09 22.50
CA LYS A 80 0.33 16.19 22.28
C LYS A 80 0.28 15.02 23.28
N GLU A 81 1.43 14.43 23.61
CA GLU A 81 1.55 13.38 24.64
C GLU A 81 1.31 13.90 26.06
N ASN A 82 1.44 15.23 26.28
CA ASN A 82 1.31 15.88 27.59
C ASN A 82 0.06 16.77 27.70
N VAL A 83 -0.83 16.80 26.70
CA VAL A 83 -2.17 17.39 26.85
C VAL A 83 -3.05 16.43 27.66
N PRO A 84 -3.78 16.90 28.69
CA PRO A 84 -4.75 16.06 29.39
C PRO A 84 -5.73 15.45 28.39
N VAL A 85 -5.69 14.12 28.25
CA VAL A 85 -6.59 13.38 27.37
C VAL A 85 -8.02 13.64 27.83
N ALA A 86 -8.83 14.27 26.98
CA ALA A 86 -10.26 14.38 27.22
C ALA A 86 -10.84 12.96 27.37
N PRO A 87 -11.81 12.73 28.27
CA PRO A 87 -12.36 11.40 28.49
C PRO A 87 -12.82 10.83 27.15
N SER A 88 -12.23 9.68 26.79
CA SER A 88 -12.53 8.95 25.55
C SER A 88 -14.05 8.81 25.42
N GLU A 89 -14.60 9.22 24.28
CA GLU A 89 -16.00 8.92 23.96
C GLU A 89 -16.23 7.43 24.19
N GLU A 90 -17.27 7.08 24.97
CA GLU A 90 -17.67 5.71 25.29
C GLU A 90 -17.87 4.93 23.99
N GLN A 91 -16.81 4.27 23.51
CA GLN A 91 -16.88 3.38 22.37
C GLN A 91 -17.73 2.20 22.79
N ALA A 92 -18.89 2.05 22.14
CA ALA A 92 -19.77 0.90 22.33
C ALA A 92 -18.93 -0.38 22.22
N THR A 93 -18.84 -1.13 23.32
CA THR A 93 -17.99 -2.31 23.38
C THR A 93 -18.57 -3.34 22.41
N PRO A 94 -17.82 -3.77 21.37
CA PRO A 94 -18.34 -4.72 20.41
C PRO A 94 -18.68 -6.02 21.14
N SER A 95 -19.93 -6.46 21.02
CA SER A 95 -20.43 -7.67 21.70
C SER A 95 -19.94 -8.97 21.05
N LEU A 96 -19.53 -8.91 19.78
CA LEU A 96 -19.03 -10.03 19.01
C LEU A 96 -17.59 -9.78 18.57
N SER A 97 -16.73 -10.77 18.79
CA SER A 97 -15.30 -10.72 18.48
C SER A 97 -14.97 -11.68 17.34
N LEU A 98 -14.38 -11.17 16.26
CA LEU A 98 -14.00 -11.91 15.06
C LEU A 98 -12.50 -11.66 14.80
N MET A 99 -11.65 -12.28 15.63
CA MET A 99 -10.20 -12.03 15.63
C MET A 99 -9.47 -12.73 14.48
N THR A 100 -10.11 -13.73 13.88
CA THR A 100 -9.56 -14.51 12.78
C THR A 100 -10.59 -14.69 11.66
N ALA A 101 -10.11 -15.01 10.46
CA ALA A 101 -10.97 -15.45 9.37
C ALA A 101 -11.76 -16.73 9.72
N GLU A 102 -11.19 -17.59 10.57
CA GLU A 102 -11.87 -18.80 11.07
C GLU A 102 -13.12 -18.44 11.88
N ASP A 103 -13.04 -17.42 12.75
CA ASP A 103 -14.19 -16.95 13.52
C ASP A 103 -15.32 -16.47 12.60
N ALA A 104 -14.96 -15.74 11.54
CA ALA A 104 -15.93 -15.26 10.55
C ALA A 104 -16.58 -16.42 9.78
N VAL A 105 -15.81 -17.42 9.34
CA VAL A 105 -16.36 -18.61 8.65
C VAL A 105 -17.33 -19.37 9.56
N ARG A 106 -16.93 -19.64 10.80
CA ARG A 106 -17.80 -20.35 11.76
C ARG A 106 -19.05 -19.54 12.08
N GLN A 107 -18.93 -18.22 12.15
CA GLN A 107 -20.08 -17.34 12.36
C GLN A 107 -21.02 -17.32 11.15
N ALA A 108 -20.48 -17.33 9.93
CA ALA A 108 -21.27 -17.41 8.70
C ALA A 108 -22.10 -18.71 8.71
N TRP A 109 -21.48 -19.86 8.93
CA TRP A 109 -22.19 -21.14 8.98
C TRP A 109 -23.29 -21.22 10.04
N ARG A 110 -23.18 -20.48 11.16
CA ARG A 110 -24.26 -20.42 12.17
C ARG A 110 -25.54 -19.78 11.65
N ALA A 111 -25.44 -18.88 10.66
CA ALA A 111 -26.60 -18.29 9.99
C ALA A 111 -27.26 -19.23 8.97
N HIS A 112 -26.59 -20.33 8.61
CA HIS A 112 -26.94 -21.27 7.56
C HIS A 112 -27.21 -22.67 8.13
N LEU A 113 -28.40 -22.88 8.71
CA LEU A 113 -28.76 -24.10 9.44
C LEU A 113 -28.78 -25.36 8.56
N GLU A 114 -29.03 -25.19 7.26
CA GLU A 114 -28.96 -26.23 6.23
C GLU A 114 -27.59 -26.90 6.14
N LEU A 115 -26.51 -26.15 6.44
CA LEU A 115 -25.13 -26.63 6.33
C LEU A 115 -24.74 -27.59 7.46
N VAL A 116 -25.56 -27.76 8.49
CA VAL A 116 -25.33 -28.73 9.58
C VAL A 116 -25.20 -30.15 9.04
N LYS A 117 -26.01 -30.52 8.03
CA LYS A 117 -26.00 -31.85 7.44
C LYS A 117 -24.71 -32.16 6.66
N PRO A 118 -24.24 -31.35 5.69
CA PRO A 118 -22.98 -31.60 5.02
C PRO A 118 -21.78 -31.56 5.98
N MET A 119 -21.76 -30.64 6.96
CA MET A 119 -20.71 -30.60 7.99
C MET A 119 -20.60 -31.91 8.78
N ASN A 120 -21.74 -32.48 9.20
CA ASN A 120 -21.76 -33.77 9.89
C ASN A 120 -21.28 -34.94 9.01
N ARG A 121 -21.53 -34.87 7.68
CA ARG A 121 -21.12 -35.93 6.73
C ARG A 121 -19.61 -35.93 6.47
N ILE A 122 -18.96 -34.77 6.41
CA ILE A 122 -17.50 -34.69 6.23
C ILE A 122 -16.73 -34.86 7.53
N GLY A 123 -17.38 -34.69 8.68
CA GLY A 123 -16.77 -34.82 9.99
C GLY A 123 -15.99 -33.57 10.42
N THR A 124 -15.80 -33.44 11.73
CA THR A 124 -15.27 -32.23 12.38
C THR A 124 -13.87 -31.84 11.91
N ALA A 125 -12.99 -32.81 11.65
CA ALA A 125 -11.64 -32.55 11.17
C ALA A 125 -11.63 -31.81 9.82
N ASN A 126 -12.50 -32.23 8.88
CA ASN A 126 -12.63 -31.58 7.57
C ASN A 126 -13.32 -30.21 7.69
N VAL A 127 -14.32 -30.08 8.57
CA VAL A 127 -14.93 -28.78 8.89
C VAL A 127 -13.89 -27.80 9.42
N ASP A 128 -12.98 -28.25 10.28
CA ASP A 128 -11.91 -27.41 10.84
C ASP A 128 -10.88 -27.00 9.77
N LEU A 129 -10.53 -27.90 8.84
CA LEU A 129 -9.71 -27.54 7.68
C LEU A 129 -10.36 -26.45 6.83
N ILE A 130 -11.68 -26.56 6.60
CA ILE A 130 -12.41 -25.54 5.84
C ILE A 130 -12.44 -24.22 6.61
N ALA A 131 -12.75 -24.23 7.90
CA ALA A 131 -12.81 -23.02 8.71
C ALA A 131 -11.46 -22.28 8.74
N LYS A 132 -10.33 -23.01 8.77
CA LYS A 132 -8.97 -22.44 8.79
C LYS A 132 -8.48 -21.95 7.42
N GLY A 133 -9.18 -22.25 6.33
CA GLY A 133 -8.68 -21.99 4.98
C GLY A 133 -7.55 -22.95 4.58
N GLN A 134 -7.57 -24.19 5.06
CA GLN A 134 -6.64 -25.26 4.67
C GLN A 134 -7.28 -26.20 3.66
N TRP A 135 -7.98 -25.66 2.66
CA TRP A 135 -8.82 -26.46 1.79
C TRP A 135 -7.98 -27.38 0.90
N VAL A 136 -6.71 -27.07 0.71
CA VAL A 136 -5.74 -27.93 0.01
C VAL A 136 -5.55 -29.29 0.73
N GLU A 137 -5.89 -29.40 2.01
CA GLU A 137 -5.79 -30.69 2.72
C GLU A 137 -7.07 -31.53 2.60
N LEU A 138 -8.18 -30.93 2.14
CA LEU A 138 -9.46 -31.61 1.98
C LEU A 138 -9.42 -32.57 0.78
N ASP A 139 -9.86 -33.81 1.00
CA ASP A 139 -10.00 -34.81 -0.06
C ASP A 139 -11.12 -34.39 -1.03
N PRO A 140 -10.83 -34.25 -2.34
CA PRO A 140 -11.81 -33.88 -3.36
C PRO A 140 -13.02 -34.81 -3.46
N ILE A 141 -12.94 -36.03 -2.93
CA ILE A 141 -14.04 -36.99 -2.96
C ILE A 141 -15.31 -36.46 -2.28
N HIS A 142 -15.17 -35.57 -1.29
CA HIS A 142 -16.29 -34.98 -0.57
C HIS A 142 -17.18 -34.15 -1.49
N GLN A 143 -16.59 -33.47 -2.48
CA GLN A 143 -17.31 -32.68 -3.48
C GLN A 143 -18.36 -33.51 -4.26
N ARG A 144 -18.07 -34.79 -4.49
CA ARG A 144 -18.98 -35.68 -5.23
C ARG A 144 -19.97 -36.42 -4.34
N LYS A 145 -19.59 -36.67 -3.09
CA LYS A 145 -20.32 -37.58 -2.20
C LYS A 145 -21.25 -36.85 -1.23
N VAL A 146 -21.06 -35.55 -1.05
CA VAL A 146 -21.77 -34.77 -0.04
C VAL A 146 -22.56 -33.69 -0.77
N ASP A 147 -23.88 -33.85 -0.76
CA ASP A 147 -24.82 -32.80 -1.18
C ASP A 147 -24.51 -31.49 -0.43
N ASP A 148 -24.68 -30.35 -1.10
CA ASP A 148 -24.48 -28.99 -0.55
C ASP A 148 -23.03 -28.67 -0.10
N MET A 149 -22.03 -29.46 -0.56
CA MET A 149 -20.62 -29.15 -0.34
C MET A 149 -20.19 -27.83 -0.98
N ASP A 150 -20.70 -27.54 -2.17
CA ASP A 150 -20.44 -26.27 -2.87
C ASP A 150 -20.90 -25.08 -2.05
N GLU A 151 -22.12 -25.13 -1.50
CA GLU A 151 -22.69 -24.08 -0.65
C GLU A 151 -21.89 -23.91 0.66
N LEU A 152 -21.46 -25.03 1.26
CA LEU A 152 -20.62 -24.99 2.46
C LEU A 152 -19.30 -24.23 2.22
N LEU A 153 -18.63 -24.53 1.10
CA LEU A 153 -17.38 -23.87 0.70
C LEU A 153 -17.61 -22.44 0.24
N GLU A 154 -18.73 -22.15 -0.42
CA GLU A 154 -19.12 -20.82 -0.84
C GLU A 154 -19.31 -19.89 0.36
N VAL A 155 -20.12 -20.29 1.34
CA VAL A 155 -20.35 -19.50 2.57
C VAL A 155 -19.04 -19.28 3.33
N ALA A 156 -18.17 -20.29 3.37
CA ALA A 156 -16.84 -20.14 3.95
C ALA A 156 -15.97 -19.14 3.17
N ALA A 157 -15.95 -19.20 1.83
CA ALA A 157 -15.22 -18.28 0.97
C ALA A 157 -15.71 -16.84 1.17
N GLN A 158 -17.03 -16.64 1.17
CA GLN A 158 -17.67 -15.33 1.34
C GLN A 158 -17.36 -14.73 2.71
N GLY A 159 -17.52 -15.49 3.79
CA GLY A 159 -17.20 -15.04 5.16
C GLY A 159 -15.73 -14.65 5.32
N ARG A 160 -14.82 -15.48 4.79
CA ARG A 160 -13.37 -15.23 4.83
C ARG A 160 -12.98 -13.99 4.02
N LYS A 161 -13.51 -13.83 2.80
CA LYS A 161 -13.26 -12.65 1.95
C LYS A 161 -13.79 -11.36 2.59
N ALA A 162 -15.02 -11.38 3.10
CA ALA A 162 -15.60 -10.21 3.78
C ALA A 162 -14.78 -9.81 5.02
N TRP A 163 -14.27 -10.79 5.77
CA TRP A 163 -13.41 -10.54 6.93
C TRP A 163 -12.10 -9.85 6.54
N PHE A 164 -11.39 -10.36 5.53
CA PHE A 164 -10.15 -9.72 5.05
C PHE A 164 -10.40 -8.30 4.54
N GLN A 165 -11.50 -8.06 3.82
CA GLN A 165 -11.88 -6.73 3.36
C GLN A 165 -12.11 -5.76 4.53
N ALA A 166 -12.82 -6.19 5.57
CA ALA A 166 -13.09 -5.36 6.74
C ALA A 166 -11.83 -5.04 7.55
N VAL A 167 -10.97 -6.04 7.78
CA VAL A 167 -9.68 -5.85 8.48
C VAL A 167 -8.76 -4.91 7.70
N ALA A 168 -8.64 -5.11 6.38
CA ALA A 168 -7.84 -4.24 5.52
C ALA A 168 -8.31 -2.77 5.58
N ALA A 169 -9.63 -2.54 5.46
CA ALA A 169 -10.19 -1.20 5.48
C ALA A 169 -9.98 -0.50 6.85
N ARG A 170 -10.08 -1.25 7.96
CA ARG A 170 -9.75 -0.76 9.30
C ARG A 170 -8.27 -0.39 9.42
N GLN A 171 -7.37 -1.21 8.89
CA GLN A 171 -5.94 -0.94 8.91
C GLN A 171 -5.57 0.30 8.06
N VAL A 172 -6.18 0.47 6.87
CA VAL A 172 -6.03 1.67 6.03
C VAL A 172 -6.54 2.93 6.73
N LEU A 173 -7.68 2.84 7.41
CA LEU A 173 -8.22 3.95 8.20
C LEU A 173 -7.25 4.39 9.30
N LYS A 174 -6.63 3.45 10.03
CA LYS A 174 -5.60 3.77 11.02
C LYS A 174 -4.45 4.55 10.39
N GLN A 175 -3.92 4.06 9.27
CA GLN A 175 -2.83 4.73 8.55
C GLN A 175 -3.18 6.18 8.13
N HIS A 176 -4.41 6.42 7.67
CA HIS A 176 -4.85 7.77 7.30
C HIS A 176 -5.17 8.68 8.50
N ARG A 177 -5.52 8.13 9.67
CA ARG A 177 -5.60 8.91 10.91
C ARG A 177 -4.21 9.39 11.31
N ASP A 178 -3.21 8.51 11.28
CA ASP A 178 -1.81 8.86 11.59
C ASP A 178 -1.28 9.94 10.63
N ALA A 179 -1.62 9.86 9.34
CA ALA A 179 -1.26 10.88 8.36
C ALA A 179 -1.97 12.23 8.59
N LEU A 180 -3.24 12.22 9.00
CA LEU A 180 -3.96 13.44 9.38
C LEU A 180 -3.31 14.08 10.61
N ASP A 181 -3.03 13.30 11.65
CA ASP A 181 -2.37 13.76 12.87
C ASP A 181 -1.04 14.47 12.57
N ALA A 182 -0.22 13.90 11.67
CA ALA A 182 1.02 14.51 11.21
C ALA A 182 0.79 15.83 10.44
N ALA A 183 -0.22 15.86 9.55
CA ALA A 183 -0.55 17.05 8.78
C ALA A 183 -1.13 18.18 9.64
N GLU A 184 -1.89 17.86 10.70
CA GLU A 184 -2.38 18.83 11.69
C GLU A 184 -1.24 19.46 12.48
N ALA A 185 -0.30 18.63 12.96
CA ALA A 185 0.91 19.12 13.62
C ALA A 185 1.73 20.05 12.69
N GLY A 186 1.90 19.67 11.42
CA GLY A 186 2.56 20.50 10.41
C GLY A 186 1.86 21.85 10.20
N ASN A 187 0.53 21.86 10.11
CA ASN A 187 -0.24 23.09 9.92
C ASN A 187 -0.20 24.02 11.15
N GLU A 188 -0.23 23.46 12.35
CA GLU A 188 -0.08 24.21 13.60
C GLU A 188 1.33 24.83 13.72
N LEU A 189 2.38 24.07 13.40
CA LEU A 189 3.73 24.59 13.33
C LEU A 189 3.80 25.78 12.37
N GLY A 190 3.25 25.62 11.16
CA GLY A 190 3.27 26.69 10.18
C GLY A 190 2.59 27.95 10.68
N ARG A 191 1.45 27.81 11.37
CA ARG A 191 0.71 28.93 11.93
C ARG A 191 1.56 29.70 12.95
N ARG A 192 2.27 28.98 13.82
CA ARG A 192 3.23 29.56 14.78
C ARG A 192 4.38 30.24 14.05
N MET A 193 4.94 29.62 13.01
CA MET A 193 6.06 30.17 12.22
C MET A 193 5.69 31.45 11.46
N VAL A 194 4.45 31.57 10.96
CA VAL A 194 3.95 32.84 10.40
C VAL A 194 3.83 33.91 11.48
N SER A 195 3.35 33.54 12.68
CA SER A 195 3.16 34.52 13.77
C SER A 195 4.45 35.18 14.24
N VAL A 196 5.57 34.47 14.15
CA VAL A 196 6.92 34.99 14.48
C VAL A 196 7.67 35.54 13.27
N GLY A 197 7.02 35.61 12.09
CA GLY A 197 7.57 36.18 10.86
C GLY A 197 8.54 35.28 10.09
N ASN A 198 8.77 34.04 10.55
CA ASN A 198 9.70 33.11 9.90
C ASN A 198 9.12 32.50 8.61
N TRP A 199 7.80 32.36 8.53
CA TRP A 199 7.10 31.83 7.35
C TRP A 199 6.18 32.86 6.69
N SER A 200 6.06 32.76 5.38
CA SER A 200 5.10 33.49 4.56
C SER A 200 3.70 32.86 4.62
N LYS A 201 2.67 33.63 4.22
CA LYS A 201 1.31 33.10 4.03
C LYS A 201 1.23 32.01 2.95
N LEU A 202 2.09 32.06 1.94
CA LEU A 202 2.16 31.02 0.90
C LEU A 202 2.59 29.68 1.50
N GLN A 203 3.63 29.71 2.33
CA GLN A 203 4.09 28.54 3.09
C GLN A 203 2.94 28.01 3.96
N GLN A 204 2.26 28.85 4.74
CA GLN A 204 1.10 28.41 5.50
C GLN A 204 -0.01 27.75 4.66
N ALA A 205 -0.29 28.29 3.47
CA ALA A 205 -1.32 27.74 2.61
C ALA A 205 -0.98 26.31 2.14
N GLN A 206 0.30 25.97 1.98
CA GLN A 206 0.73 24.63 1.58
C GLN A 206 0.48 23.59 2.67
N VAL A 207 0.77 23.89 3.95
CA VAL A 207 0.49 22.97 5.07
C VAL A 207 -1.01 22.83 5.30
N GLN A 208 -1.75 23.93 5.12
CA GLN A 208 -3.21 23.91 5.20
C GLN A 208 -3.83 23.03 4.10
N LEU A 209 -3.27 23.05 2.89
CA LEU A 209 -3.68 22.15 1.80
C LEU A 209 -3.38 20.70 2.15
N ALA A 210 -2.19 20.40 2.70
CA ALA A 210 -1.83 19.05 3.12
C ALA A 210 -2.79 18.51 4.20
N GLN A 211 -3.11 19.30 5.22
CA GLN A 211 -4.10 18.95 6.24
C GLN A 211 -5.49 18.69 5.63
N SER A 212 -5.92 19.55 4.71
CA SER A 212 -7.23 19.41 4.05
C SER A 212 -7.31 18.12 3.24
N SER A 213 -6.25 17.77 2.50
CA SER A 213 -6.15 16.51 1.75
C SER A 213 -6.11 15.29 2.67
N ALA A 214 -5.33 15.32 3.75
CA ALA A 214 -5.27 14.23 4.72
C ALA A 214 -6.63 14.00 5.40
N LYS A 215 -7.37 15.07 5.70
CA LYS A 215 -8.73 15.00 6.25
C LYS A 215 -9.71 14.34 5.27
N MET A 216 -9.59 14.64 3.98
CA MET A 216 -10.40 14.00 2.94
C MET A 216 -10.06 12.50 2.79
N ASN A 217 -8.78 12.14 2.83
CA ASN A 217 -8.33 10.74 2.79
C ASN A 217 -8.85 9.95 4.00
N MET A 218 -8.71 10.50 5.21
CA MET A 218 -9.22 9.87 6.44
C MET A 218 -10.74 9.67 6.39
N ARG A 219 -11.51 10.66 5.92
CA ARG A 219 -12.97 10.53 5.75
C ARG A 219 -13.35 9.45 4.75
N ARG A 220 -12.65 9.36 3.61
CA ARG A 220 -12.85 8.28 2.63
C ARG A 220 -12.56 6.90 3.25
N ALA A 221 -11.44 6.77 3.96
CA ALA A 221 -11.07 5.53 4.64
C ALA A 221 -12.05 5.16 5.75
N GLN A 222 -12.60 6.14 6.47
CA GLN A 222 -13.60 5.92 7.52
C GLN A 222 -14.88 5.37 6.92
N ASN A 223 -15.37 5.97 5.83
CA ASN A 223 -16.53 5.46 5.11
C ASN A 223 -16.28 4.06 4.54
N ALA A 224 -15.10 3.81 3.96
CA ALA A 224 -14.74 2.48 3.44
C ALA A 224 -14.70 1.41 4.55
N ALA A 225 -14.14 1.72 5.73
CA ALA A 225 -14.13 0.82 6.87
C ALA A 225 -15.54 0.51 7.37
N THR A 226 -16.40 1.53 7.52
CA THR A 226 -17.80 1.35 7.92
C THR A 226 -18.58 0.50 6.90
N GLN A 227 -18.37 0.72 5.60
CA GLN A 227 -19.03 -0.07 4.55
C GLN A 227 -18.53 -1.53 4.51
N ALA A 228 -17.23 -1.75 4.69
CA ALA A 228 -16.65 -3.10 4.73
C ALA A 228 -17.13 -3.87 5.97
N GLU A 229 -17.22 -3.22 7.14
CA GLU A 229 -17.76 -3.83 8.37
C GLU A 229 -19.26 -4.14 8.24
N ALA A 230 -20.06 -3.22 7.68
CA ALA A 230 -21.47 -3.48 7.41
C ALA A 230 -21.67 -4.62 6.40
N SER A 231 -20.79 -4.72 5.38
CA SER A 231 -20.81 -5.82 4.42
C SER A 231 -20.47 -7.16 5.08
N LEU A 232 -19.49 -7.18 5.98
CA LEU A 232 -19.17 -8.35 6.81
C LEU A 232 -20.38 -8.78 7.64
N ILE A 233 -20.97 -7.86 8.41
CA ILE A 233 -22.17 -8.13 9.23
C ILE A 233 -23.31 -8.69 8.37
N LYS A 234 -23.51 -8.15 7.17
CA LYS A 234 -24.50 -8.66 6.21
C LYS A 234 -24.18 -10.08 5.75
N THR A 235 -22.95 -10.35 5.31
CA THR A 235 -22.51 -11.68 4.85
C THR A 235 -22.61 -12.73 5.96
N LEU A 236 -22.39 -12.35 7.22
CA LEU A 236 -22.51 -13.25 8.37
C LEU A 236 -23.95 -13.47 8.86
N GLY A 237 -24.96 -12.88 8.19
CA GLY A 237 -26.36 -12.99 8.61
C GLY A 237 -26.69 -12.25 9.91
N LEU A 238 -25.87 -11.28 10.31
CA LEU A 238 -25.96 -10.56 11.59
C LEU A 238 -26.66 -9.21 11.51
N THR A 239 -27.28 -8.90 10.36
CA THR A 239 -27.94 -7.61 10.12
C THR A 239 -29.07 -7.38 11.13
N GLY A 240 -29.05 -6.23 11.79
CA GLY A 240 -30.01 -5.88 12.84
C GLY A 240 -29.72 -6.47 14.23
N MET A 241 -28.80 -7.44 14.33
CA MET A 241 -28.34 -8.00 15.61
C MET A 241 -27.07 -7.31 16.12
N HIS A 242 -26.15 -6.98 15.20
CA HIS A 242 -24.92 -6.25 15.49
C HIS A 242 -24.79 -5.05 14.55
N SER A 243 -24.32 -3.93 15.09
CA SER A 243 -23.93 -2.74 14.31
C SER A 243 -22.42 -2.59 14.17
N THR A 244 -21.66 -3.24 15.06
CA THR A 244 -20.19 -3.24 15.09
C THR A 244 -19.67 -4.61 15.56
N VAL A 245 -18.47 -4.96 15.13
CA VAL A 245 -17.75 -6.19 15.52
C VAL A 245 -16.30 -5.88 15.88
N ALA A 246 -15.74 -6.63 16.83
CA ALA A 246 -14.32 -6.51 17.13
C ALA A 246 -13.51 -7.22 16.04
N LEU A 247 -12.56 -6.50 15.44
CA LEU A 247 -11.65 -7.00 14.40
C LEU A 247 -10.20 -6.72 14.83
N PRO A 248 -9.22 -7.52 14.36
CA PRO A 248 -7.81 -7.22 14.60
C PRO A 248 -7.38 -5.93 13.89
N ASP A 249 -6.26 -5.37 14.34
CA ASP A 249 -5.73 -4.10 13.80
C ASP A 249 -4.93 -4.26 12.51
N ARG A 250 -4.53 -5.49 12.14
CA ARG A 250 -3.74 -5.77 10.94
C ARG A 250 -4.09 -7.10 10.30
N LEU A 251 -3.90 -7.17 8.99
CA LEU A 251 -3.97 -8.43 8.24
C LEU A 251 -2.83 -9.39 8.65
N PRO A 252 -3.05 -10.71 8.52
CA PRO A 252 -1.98 -11.71 8.66
C PRO A 252 -0.92 -11.55 7.56
N ASP A 253 0.35 -11.80 7.89
CA ASP A 253 1.46 -11.61 6.95
C ASP A 253 1.40 -12.58 5.77
N VAL A 254 1.68 -12.07 4.57
CA VAL A 254 1.76 -12.88 3.34
C VAL A 254 2.97 -13.83 3.42
N PRO A 255 2.81 -15.12 3.11
CA PRO A 255 3.92 -16.05 3.03
C PRO A 255 5.00 -15.57 2.05
N VAL A 256 6.28 -15.69 2.42
CA VAL A 256 7.40 -15.25 1.55
C VAL A 256 7.46 -16.05 0.25
N GLN A 257 7.10 -17.34 0.29
CA GLN A 257 7.13 -18.24 -0.86
C GLN A 257 5.70 -18.60 -1.26
N ALA A 258 5.37 -18.39 -2.53
CA ALA A 258 4.13 -18.87 -3.11
C ALA A 258 4.17 -20.39 -3.32
N LEU A 259 2.99 -21.00 -3.39
CA LEU A 259 2.85 -22.37 -3.90
C LEU A 259 3.33 -22.45 -5.34
N SER A 260 4.00 -23.54 -5.71
CA SER A 260 4.54 -23.70 -7.05
C SER A 260 3.43 -23.87 -8.09
N PRO A 261 3.56 -23.26 -9.29
CA PRO A 261 2.57 -23.41 -10.35
C PRO A 261 2.30 -24.87 -10.71
N GLN A 262 3.34 -25.73 -10.68
CA GLN A 262 3.23 -27.14 -11.00
C GLN A 262 2.35 -27.89 -9.99
N VAL A 263 2.45 -27.57 -8.69
CA VAL A 263 1.61 -28.19 -7.65
C VAL A 263 0.16 -27.77 -7.84
N LEU A 264 -0.08 -26.49 -8.12
CA LEU A 264 -1.42 -25.96 -8.39
C LEU A 264 -2.05 -26.58 -9.64
N ASP A 265 -1.28 -26.72 -10.72
CA ASP A 265 -1.73 -27.31 -11.98
C ASP A 265 -2.04 -28.80 -11.84
N THR A 266 -1.18 -29.53 -11.14
CA THR A 266 -1.39 -30.95 -10.83
C THR A 266 -2.69 -31.14 -10.07
N ARG A 267 -2.93 -30.31 -9.05
CA ARG A 267 -4.16 -30.38 -8.26
C ARG A 267 -5.39 -30.02 -9.08
N ALA A 268 -5.34 -28.92 -9.84
CA ALA A 268 -6.44 -28.52 -10.71
C ALA A 268 -6.81 -29.62 -11.72
N ALA A 269 -5.82 -30.29 -12.33
CA ALA A 269 -6.04 -31.41 -13.22
C ALA A 269 -6.69 -32.61 -12.50
N ALA A 270 -6.25 -32.91 -11.26
CA ALA A 270 -6.83 -33.97 -10.45
C ALA A 270 -8.31 -33.70 -10.13
N ILE A 271 -8.67 -32.48 -9.75
CA ILE A 271 -10.07 -32.06 -9.54
C ILE A 271 -10.87 -32.18 -10.84
N ALA A 272 -10.38 -31.58 -11.93
CA ALA A 272 -11.09 -31.57 -13.21
C ALA A 272 -11.35 -32.99 -13.75
N SER A 273 -10.46 -33.95 -13.47
CA SER A 273 -10.64 -35.36 -13.86
C SER A 273 -11.75 -36.08 -13.11
N GLN A 274 -12.14 -35.58 -11.93
CA GLN A 274 -13.20 -36.15 -11.10
C GLN A 274 -14.57 -35.55 -11.40
N LEU A 275 -14.62 -34.37 -12.02
CA LEU A 275 -15.86 -33.68 -12.37
C LEU A 275 -16.45 -34.19 -13.70
N PRO A 276 -17.77 -34.08 -13.90
CA PRO A 276 -18.39 -34.23 -15.21
C PRO A 276 -17.67 -33.40 -16.28
N ARG A 277 -17.54 -33.92 -17.51
CA ARG A 277 -16.68 -33.33 -18.56
C ARG A 277 -16.89 -31.81 -18.76
N ALA A 278 -18.13 -31.35 -18.79
CA ALA A 278 -18.45 -29.93 -18.97
C ALA A 278 -18.01 -29.07 -17.77
N GLU A 279 -18.22 -29.56 -16.55
CA GLU A 279 -17.80 -28.90 -15.31
C GLU A 279 -16.28 -28.92 -15.16
N GLY A 280 -15.62 -30.05 -15.46
CA GLY A 280 -14.16 -30.14 -15.46
C GLY A 280 -13.49 -29.17 -16.44
N MET A 281 -14.08 -28.94 -17.62
CA MET A 281 -13.59 -27.92 -18.56
C MET A 281 -13.71 -26.50 -18.00
N ARG A 282 -14.85 -26.17 -17.37
CA ARG A 282 -15.08 -24.86 -16.72
C ARG A 282 -14.14 -24.67 -15.52
N ASN A 283 -14.06 -25.66 -14.63
CA ASN A 283 -13.16 -25.63 -13.48
C ASN A 283 -11.70 -25.49 -13.91
N GLY A 284 -11.26 -26.20 -14.97
CA GLY A 284 -9.91 -26.03 -15.51
C GLY A 284 -9.62 -24.63 -16.06
N ALA A 285 -10.62 -23.94 -16.62
CA ALA A 285 -10.49 -22.53 -17.02
C ALA A 285 -10.40 -21.61 -15.80
N ASN A 286 -11.29 -21.80 -14.82
CA ASN A 286 -11.28 -21.08 -13.55
C ASN A 286 -9.96 -21.26 -12.80
N ALA A 287 -9.39 -22.46 -12.79
CA ALA A 287 -8.14 -22.76 -12.10
C ALA A 287 -6.96 -22.01 -12.70
N ARG A 288 -6.92 -21.82 -14.03
CA ARG A 288 -5.89 -21.00 -14.67
C ARG A 288 -6.00 -19.53 -14.27
N LEU A 289 -7.23 -18.99 -14.23
CA LEU A 289 -7.48 -17.61 -13.82
C LEU A 289 -7.15 -17.40 -12.34
N ALA A 290 -7.61 -18.29 -11.46
CA ALA A 290 -7.35 -18.24 -10.03
C ALA A 290 -5.85 -18.34 -9.73
N ARG A 291 -5.13 -19.26 -10.41
CA ARG A 291 -3.68 -19.39 -10.28
C ARG A 291 -2.96 -18.12 -10.70
N GLN A 292 -3.35 -17.51 -11.82
CA GLN A 292 -2.77 -16.25 -12.27
C GLN A 292 -3.01 -15.14 -11.25
N ALA A 293 -4.24 -14.99 -10.76
CA ALA A 293 -4.57 -13.99 -9.75
C ALA A 293 -3.80 -14.21 -8.43
N TYR A 294 -3.67 -15.46 -7.97
CA TYR A 294 -2.89 -15.81 -6.77
C TYR A 294 -1.40 -15.47 -6.93
N LEU A 295 -0.76 -15.88 -8.03
CA LEU A 295 0.67 -15.62 -8.23
C LEU A 295 0.95 -14.14 -8.42
N SER A 296 0.10 -13.43 -9.17
CA SER A 296 0.25 -11.99 -9.38
C SER A 296 0.01 -11.19 -8.09
N SER A 297 -1.02 -11.50 -7.32
CA SER A 297 -1.28 -10.82 -6.03
C SER A 297 -0.20 -11.12 -4.99
N HIS A 298 0.32 -12.35 -4.96
CA HIS A 298 1.46 -12.72 -4.11
C HIS A 298 2.69 -11.87 -4.45
N ALA A 299 3.06 -11.81 -5.73
CA ALA A 299 4.20 -11.02 -6.18
C ALA A 299 4.02 -9.53 -5.84
N LEU A 300 2.83 -8.96 -6.06
CA LEU A 300 2.51 -7.58 -5.71
C LEU A 300 2.64 -7.31 -4.20
N ALA A 301 2.09 -8.20 -3.36
CA ALA A 301 2.17 -8.04 -1.91
C ALA A 301 3.62 -8.17 -1.39
N VAL A 302 4.40 -9.10 -1.93
CA VAL A 302 5.82 -9.26 -1.57
C VAL A 302 6.63 -8.06 -2.02
N SER A 303 6.53 -7.62 -3.28
CA SER A 303 7.26 -6.43 -3.76
C SER A 303 6.83 -5.15 -3.03
N ALA A 304 5.54 -5.00 -2.68
CA ALA A 304 5.09 -3.88 -1.85
C ALA A 304 5.83 -3.85 -0.50
N ARG A 305 5.92 -4.99 0.20
CA ARG A 305 6.58 -5.08 1.51
C ARG A 305 8.10 -4.98 1.41
N GLU A 306 8.71 -5.77 0.54
CA GLU A 306 10.16 -5.99 0.53
C GLU A 306 10.92 -4.92 -0.25
N GLU A 307 10.28 -4.28 -1.23
CA GLU A 307 10.92 -3.26 -2.07
C GLU A 307 10.35 -1.87 -1.73
N VAL A 308 9.04 -1.68 -1.87
CA VAL A 308 8.43 -0.34 -1.77
C VAL A 308 8.47 0.19 -0.34
N LEU A 309 7.97 -0.58 0.65
CA LEU A 309 7.90 -0.11 2.03
C LEU A 309 9.28 0.09 2.65
N LYS A 310 10.23 -0.82 2.41
CA LYS A 310 11.61 -0.66 2.92
C LYS A 310 12.29 0.58 2.36
N VAL A 311 12.16 0.82 1.04
CA VAL A 311 12.74 2.02 0.42
C VAL A 311 12.06 3.29 0.94
N ARG A 312 10.73 3.27 1.14
CA ARG A 312 9.99 4.40 1.71
C ARG A 312 10.37 4.70 3.15
N GLU A 313 10.57 3.66 3.97
CA GLU A 313 11.06 3.80 5.35
C GLU A 313 12.42 4.48 5.36
N PHE A 314 13.38 4.00 4.56
CA PHE A 314 14.69 4.64 4.42
C PHE A 314 14.60 6.11 3.95
N ILE A 315 13.78 6.40 2.93
CA ILE A 315 13.59 7.78 2.45
C ILE A 315 12.99 8.66 3.56
N THR A 316 12.05 8.14 4.35
CA THR A 316 11.43 8.87 5.45
C THR A 316 12.45 9.18 6.54
N GLU A 317 13.23 8.19 6.96
CA GLU A 317 14.30 8.35 7.95
C GLU A 317 15.33 9.38 7.51
N GLU A 318 15.88 9.25 6.30
CA GLU A 318 16.84 10.23 5.77
C GLU A 318 16.18 11.60 5.60
N THR A 319 14.90 11.68 5.24
CA THR A 319 14.19 12.97 5.11
C THR A 319 14.06 13.68 6.45
N VAL A 320 13.77 12.95 7.54
CA VAL A 320 13.78 13.51 8.89
C VAL A 320 15.17 14.00 9.27
N LEU A 321 16.21 13.22 9.00
CA LEU A 321 17.58 13.61 9.31
C LEU A 321 18.01 14.88 8.54
N HIS A 322 17.69 14.95 7.25
CA HIS A 322 17.96 16.12 6.42
C HIS A 322 17.12 17.33 6.82
N TYR A 323 15.89 17.14 7.30
CA TYR A 323 15.07 18.22 7.84
C TYR A 323 15.71 18.82 9.10
N ASN A 324 16.11 17.97 10.06
CA ASN A 324 16.78 18.41 11.28
C ASN A 324 18.12 19.11 11.00
N GLY A 325 18.86 18.64 9.98
CA GLY A 325 20.08 19.27 9.48
C GLY A 325 19.87 20.54 8.65
N MET A 326 18.64 21.06 8.53
CA MET A 326 18.26 22.22 7.70
C MET A 326 18.58 22.05 6.19
N LEU A 327 18.71 20.81 5.73
CA LEU A 327 18.97 20.44 4.32
C LEU A 327 17.69 20.18 3.53
N LYS A 328 16.59 19.81 4.21
CA LYS A 328 15.25 19.67 3.65
C LYS A 328 14.25 20.57 4.36
N SER A 329 13.19 20.94 3.64
CA SER A 329 12.12 21.76 4.19
C SER A 329 11.04 20.93 4.89
N VAL A 330 10.19 21.58 5.68
CA VAL A 330 8.98 20.94 6.24
C VAL A 330 8.06 20.39 5.14
N TRP A 331 8.09 20.99 3.94
CA TRP A 331 7.29 20.53 2.79
C TRP A 331 7.75 19.18 2.28
N ASP A 332 9.07 18.99 2.19
CA ASP A 332 9.65 17.72 1.79
C ASP A 332 9.31 16.64 2.81
N LEU A 333 9.33 16.98 4.11
CA LEU A 333 8.94 16.07 5.19
C LEU A 333 7.46 15.69 5.12
N LEU A 334 6.55 16.66 5.00
CA LEU A 334 5.11 16.40 4.88
C LEU A 334 4.74 15.67 3.59
N GLY A 335 5.42 16.00 2.49
CA GLY A 335 5.29 15.31 1.22
C GLY A 335 5.72 13.85 1.32
N GLU A 336 6.81 13.57 2.04
CA GLU A 336 7.25 12.19 2.29
C GLU A 336 6.28 11.45 3.21
N VAL A 337 5.80 12.05 4.31
CA VAL A 337 4.80 11.41 5.19
C VAL A 337 3.53 11.06 4.41
N SER A 338 3.04 11.95 3.54
CA SER A 338 1.89 11.65 2.69
C SER A 338 2.19 10.50 1.72
N SER A 339 3.37 10.48 1.12
CA SER A 339 3.78 9.44 0.17
C SER A 339 3.96 8.08 0.86
N GLN A 340 4.54 8.06 2.05
CA GLN A 340 4.67 6.90 2.91
C GLN A 340 3.29 6.36 3.30
N SER A 341 2.38 7.23 3.75
CA SER A 341 1.01 6.83 4.10
C SER A 341 0.28 6.20 2.92
N GLN A 342 0.44 6.75 1.70
CA GLN A 342 -0.18 6.17 0.51
C GLN A 342 0.45 4.82 0.15
N ALA A 343 1.78 4.69 0.26
CA ALA A 343 2.48 3.43 0.02
C ALA A 343 2.06 2.33 1.00
N VAL A 344 1.91 2.67 2.29
CA VAL A 344 1.41 1.73 3.31
C VAL A 344 -0.04 1.32 3.01
N ALA A 345 -0.92 2.27 2.67
CA ALA A 345 -2.30 1.96 2.30
C ALA A 345 -2.37 1.00 1.09
N SER A 346 -1.60 1.27 0.03
CA SER A 346 -1.54 0.39 -1.15
C SER A 346 -0.91 -0.98 -0.85
N ALA A 347 0.05 -1.07 0.08
CA ALA A 347 0.60 -2.36 0.51
C ALA A 347 -0.43 -3.20 1.29
N ILE A 348 -1.26 -2.56 2.12
CA ILE A 348 -2.37 -3.22 2.82
C ILE A 348 -3.40 -3.75 1.81
N GLU A 349 -3.72 -2.98 0.76
CA GLU A 349 -4.60 -3.41 -0.31
C GLU A 349 -4.03 -4.62 -1.07
N ALA A 350 -2.73 -4.60 -1.42
CA ALA A 350 -2.08 -5.74 -2.07
C ALA A 350 -2.10 -7.01 -1.19
N GLN A 351 -1.89 -6.86 0.12
CA GLN A 351 -2.00 -7.95 1.09
C GLN A 351 -3.42 -8.52 1.18
N ARG A 352 -4.45 -7.65 1.22
CA ARG A 352 -5.86 -8.05 1.15
C ARG A 352 -6.14 -8.84 -0.13
N ASP A 353 -5.70 -8.32 -1.27
CA ASP A 353 -5.97 -8.91 -2.57
C ASP A 353 -5.33 -10.30 -2.71
N PHE A 354 -4.14 -10.51 -2.13
CA PHE A 354 -3.54 -11.83 -1.99
C PHE A 354 -4.43 -12.81 -1.22
N TRP A 355 -4.93 -12.41 -0.04
CA TRP A 355 -5.76 -13.29 0.78
C TRP A 355 -7.13 -13.61 0.14
N ILE A 356 -7.69 -12.67 -0.62
CA ILE A 356 -8.88 -12.92 -1.45
C ILE A 356 -8.54 -13.89 -2.58
N ALA A 357 -7.45 -13.66 -3.32
CA ALA A 357 -7.00 -14.54 -4.41
C ALA A 357 -6.71 -15.97 -3.94
N GLU A 358 -6.09 -16.11 -2.77
CA GLU A 358 -5.85 -17.40 -2.14
C GLU A 358 -7.18 -18.12 -1.83
N THR A 359 -8.15 -17.41 -1.26
CA THR A 359 -9.47 -17.97 -0.96
C THR A 359 -10.19 -18.42 -2.23
N ASP A 360 -10.16 -17.61 -3.30
CA ASP A 360 -10.73 -17.98 -4.60
C ASP A 360 -10.01 -19.19 -5.22
N LEU A 361 -8.68 -19.23 -5.16
CA LEU A 361 -7.89 -20.36 -5.63
C LEU A 361 -8.24 -21.64 -4.88
N GLN A 362 -8.32 -21.59 -3.56
CA GLN A 362 -8.68 -22.72 -2.72
C GLN A 362 -10.07 -23.27 -3.06
N TRP A 363 -11.04 -22.38 -3.30
CA TRP A 363 -12.39 -22.78 -3.70
C TRP A 363 -12.41 -23.48 -5.05
N VAL A 364 -11.73 -22.90 -6.04
CA VAL A 364 -11.63 -23.50 -7.38
C VAL A 364 -10.89 -24.84 -7.35
N LEU A 365 -9.87 -24.98 -6.50
CA LEU A 365 -9.16 -26.24 -6.26
C LEU A 365 -9.97 -27.28 -5.47
N GLN A 366 -11.24 -26.98 -5.17
CA GLN A 366 -12.22 -27.94 -4.70
C GLN A 366 -13.38 -28.18 -5.67
N GLY A 367 -13.33 -27.60 -6.87
CA GLY A 367 -14.36 -27.77 -7.90
C GLY A 367 -15.34 -26.61 -8.00
N GLY A 368 -15.35 -25.72 -7.00
CA GLY A 368 -16.21 -24.54 -6.96
C GLY A 368 -15.83 -23.46 -7.97
N ALA A 369 -16.62 -22.40 -7.99
CA ALA A 369 -16.43 -21.26 -8.88
C ALA A 369 -16.84 -19.96 -8.18
N PRO A 370 -15.92 -19.00 -7.96
CA PRO A 370 -16.31 -17.68 -7.49
C PRO A 370 -17.06 -16.92 -8.57
N ASP A 371 -18.04 -16.10 -8.16
CA ASP A 371 -18.78 -15.19 -9.07
C ASP A 371 -17.82 -14.28 -9.86
N SER A 372 -16.76 -13.82 -9.21
CA SER A 372 -15.70 -13.03 -9.80
C SER A 372 -14.39 -13.27 -9.05
N PHE A 373 -13.29 -13.35 -9.78
CA PHE A 373 -11.95 -13.32 -9.21
C PHE A 373 -11.55 -11.91 -8.76
N VAL A 374 -10.62 -11.83 -7.80
CA VAL A 374 -10.05 -10.55 -7.38
C VAL A 374 -9.51 -9.74 -8.58
N SER A 375 -9.86 -8.45 -8.62
CA SER A 375 -9.30 -7.51 -9.60
C SER A 375 -8.05 -6.87 -9.03
N LEU A 376 -6.89 -7.17 -9.63
CA LEU A 376 -5.57 -6.68 -9.18
C LEU A 376 -5.23 -5.26 -9.67
N GLY A 377 -6.23 -4.51 -10.15
CA GLY A 377 -6.09 -3.16 -10.68
C GLY A 377 -7.20 -2.28 -10.16
N GLY A 378 -7.11 -1.87 -8.89
CA GLY A 378 -8.14 -1.06 -8.21
C GLY A 378 -7.60 0.04 -7.32
N GLY A 379 -6.32 0.40 -7.46
CA GLY A 379 -5.75 1.58 -6.82
C GLY A 379 -6.24 2.87 -7.47
N GLY A 380 -7.49 3.26 -7.18
CA GLY A 380 -8.06 4.57 -7.50
C GLY A 380 -8.85 4.67 -8.81
N GLY A 381 -10.17 4.66 -8.72
CA GLY A 381 -11.07 5.13 -9.80
C GLY A 381 -12.31 4.25 -10.01
N GLU A 382 -13.43 4.70 -9.43
CA GLU A 382 -14.84 4.35 -9.71
C GLU A 382 -15.31 2.87 -9.67
N PRO A 383 -16.44 2.58 -9.01
CA PRO A 383 -17.12 1.29 -9.18
C PRO A 383 -17.62 1.17 -10.62
N ALA A 384 -17.28 0.08 -11.29
CA ALA A 384 -17.87 -0.29 -12.56
C ALA A 384 -19.40 -0.32 -12.41
N ALA A 385 -20.06 0.64 -13.05
CA ALA A 385 -21.50 0.62 -13.22
C ALA A 385 -21.90 -0.71 -13.86
N ALA A 386 -22.86 -1.39 -13.24
CA ALA A 386 -23.47 -2.59 -13.77
C ALA A 386 -23.94 -2.35 -15.21
N ALA A 387 -23.35 -3.09 -16.15
CA ALA A 387 -23.86 -3.16 -17.50
C ALA A 387 -25.13 -4.04 -17.46
N GLY A 388 -26.29 -3.39 -17.45
CA GLY A 388 -27.54 -4.02 -17.77
C GLY A 388 -27.67 -4.24 -19.27
N HIS A 389 -28.06 -5.44 -19.66
CA HIS A 389 -28.78 -5.73 -20.89
C HIS A 389 -29.87 -6.76 -20.61
#